data_AF-A0AAJ4NLH0-F1
#
_entry.id   AF-A0AAJ4NLH0-F1
#
_cell.length_a   1.000
_cell.length_b   1.000
_cell.length_c   1.000
_cell.angle_alpha   90.00
_cell.angle_beta   90.00
_cell.angle_gamma   90.00
#
_symmetry.space_group_name_H-M   'P 1'
#
loop_
_entity.id
_entity.type
_entity.pdbx_description
1 polymer ?
#
loop_
_entity_poly.entity_id
_entity_poly.type
_entity_poly.pdbx_seq_one_letter_code
_entity_poly.pdbx_strand_id
1 'polypeptide(L)'
;MASETVIHPTWRKSLMKMSPTMSGLTCSMVPAHPFIYGLGQKTDTGCYLSPTNAINHIAKKLAGAGETDIVVMMVCAKSQVEFMSLLQVFSSVFPLPVFSQVKRMAKTAANLQVTKMQLPGKQFGGLPKPQALSTSTSRATINAQLIEKAKNSAGSASGIDAMKSAMSGFKSERENALKDIGNKLTDLLGKFVVIWSFTGKGTGDYLAERLQKDIPEPDAIFTLATLFAGSELAPLKGMLHDPTKPINSTESDNYARTGWWSHSAKKHQS
;
A
#
# COMPACT_ATOMS: atom_id res chain seq x y z
N MET A 1 34.40 -26.90 -12.46
CA MET A 1 33.00 -26.79 -11.98
C MET A 1 32.87 -25.45 -11.29
N ALA A 2 32.33 -24.44 -11.99
CA ALA A 2 32.02 -23.17 -11.34
C ALA A 2 30.85 -23.42 -10.38
N SER A 3 31.07 -23.18 -9.10
CA SER A 3 30.02 -23.17 -8.08
C SER A 3 29.04 -22.07 -8.46
N GLU A 4 27.88 -22.46 -8.99
CA GLU A 4 26.75 -21.56 -9.19
C GLU A 4 26.39 -20.98 -7.81
N THR A 5 26.74 -19.72 -7.55
CA THR A 5 26.39 -19.03 -6.32
C THR A 5 24.88 -18.91 -6.24
N VAL A 6 24.25 -19.84 -5.52
CA VAL A 6 22.82 -19.79 -5.23
C VAL A 6 22.56 -18.54 -4.38
N ILE A 7 22.04 -17.49 -5.01
CA ILE A 7 21.64 -16.28 -4.31
C ILE A 7 20.38 -16.61 -3.51
N HIS A 8 20.53 -16.74 -2.19
CA HIS A 8 19.40 -16.95 -1.31
C HIS A 8 18.59 -15.66 -1.16
N PRO A 9 17.25 -15.74 -1.14
CA PRO A 9 16.41 -14.56 -0.93
C PRO A 9 16.60 -14.05 0.50
N THR A 10 16.79 -12.74 0.64
CA THR A 10 16.99 -12.04 1.91
C THR A 10 16.10 -10.80 2.00
N TRP A 11 15.88 -10.32 3.22
CA TRP A 11 15.23 -9.04 3.46
C TRP A 11 16.10 -7.87 3.03
N ARG A 12 15.49 -6.88 2.38
CA ARG A 12 16.17 -5.63 2.02
C ARG A 12 15.25 -4.43 2.18
N LYS A 13 15.83 -3.26 2.44
CA LYS A 13 15.11 -1.99 2.27
C LYS A 13 14.91 -1.74 0.77
N SER A 14 13.74 -1.29 0.38
CA SER A 14 13.40 -1.00 -1.01
C SER A 14 12.60 0.28 -1.12
N LEU A 15 12.97 1.09 -2.10
CA LEU A 15 12.21 2.24 -2.54
C LEU A 15 11.11 1.74 -3.48
N MET A 16 9.86 1.79 -3.03
CA MET A 16 8.71 1.37 -3.81
C MET A 16 8.14 2.56 -4.59
N LYS A 17 7.99 2.38 -5.91
CA LYS A 17 7.39 3.35 -6.84
C LYS A 17 6.44 2.65 -7.80
N MET A 18 5.37 3.33 -8.21
CA MET A 18 4.47 2.78 -9.23
C MET A 18 5.14 2.83 -10.59
N SER A 19 5.05 1.72 -11.33
CA SER A 19 5.54 1.66 -12.70
C SER A 19 4.48 2.21 -13.67
N PRO A 20 4.86 3.07 -14.63
CA PRO A 20 3.94 3.58 -15.66
C PRO A 20 3.50 2.51 -16.67
N THR A 21 4.19 1.36 -16.71
CA THR A 21 3.94 0.26 -17.67
C THR A 21 3.35 -1.00 -17.03
N MET A 22 2.72 -0.87 -15.86
CA MET A 22 2.16 -2.01 -15.14
C MET A 22 1.02 -2.67 -15.94
N SER A 23 1.22 -3.93 -16.33
CA SER A 23 0.18 -4.79 -16.90
C SER A 23 -0.72 -5.40 -15.81
N GLY A 24 -1.84 -6.00 -16.22
CA GLY A 24 -2.72 -6.73 -15.29
C GLY A 24 -1.94 -7.82 -14.54
N LEU A 25 -2.02 -7.80 -13.22
CA LEU A 25 -1.33 -8.73 -12.33
C LEU A 25 -2.33 -9.70 -11.71
N THR A 26 -2.09 -11.01 -11.87
CA THR A 26 -2.85 -12.07 -11.20
C THR A 26 -1.95 -12.73 -10.15
N CYS A 27 -2.27 -12.52 -8.87
CA CYS A 27 -1.54 -13.12 -7.77
C CYS A 27 -2.45 -13.38 -6.57
N SER A 28 -2.10 -14.39 -5.77
CA SER A 28 -2.70 -14.60 -4.45
C SER A 28 -2.12 -13.60 -3.45
N MET A 29 -2.99 -13.00 -2.63
CA MET A 29 -2.59 -12.00 -1.65
C MET A 29 -2.94 -12.46 -0.23
N VAL A 30 -1.96 -12.39 0.67
CA VAL A 30 -2.15 -12.68 2.09
C VAL A 30 -1.67 -11.48 2.92
N PRO A 31 -2.59 -10.62 3.38
CA PRO A 31 -2.25 -9.52 4.28
C PRO A 31 -2.11 -10.01 5.73
N ALA A 32 -1.19 -9.42 6.47
CA ALA A 32 -0.97 -9.58 7.90
C ALA A 32 -0.91 -8.19 8.54
N HIS A 33 -1.91 -7.85 9.35
CA HIS A 33 -2.00 -6.55 10.03
C HIS A 33 -2.69 -6.67 11.39
N PRO A 34 -2.58 -5.69 12.30
CA PRO A 34 -3.02 -5.81 13.69
C PRO A 34 -4.54 -5.96 13.88
N PHE A 35 -5.32 -5.71 12.84
CA PHE A 35 -6.79 -5.72 12.90
C PHE A 35 -7.42 -7.02 12.39
N ILE A 36 -6.61 -7.99 11.95
CA ILE A 36 -7.09 -9.33 11.59
C ILE A 36 -7.42 -10.09 12.87
N TYR A 37 -8.63 -10.66 12.92
CA TYR A 37 -9.09 -11.47 14.03
C TYR A 37 -8.16 -12.69 14.23
N GLY A 38 -7.71 -12.92 15.47
CA GLY A 38 -6.84 -14.05 15.82
C GLY A 38 -5.36 -13.88 15.46
N LEU A 39 -4.98 -12.82 14.72
CA LEU A 39 -3.58 -12.51 14.40
C LEU A 39 -3.05 -11.34 15.24
N GLY A 40 -3.80 -10.24 15.29
CA GLY A 40 -3.44 -9.09 16.11
C GLY A 40 -3.74 -9.32 17.58
N GLN A 41 -2.84 -8.87 18.46
CA GLN A 41 -3.07 -8.84 19.89
C GLN A 41 -3.90 -7.62 20.26
N LYS A 42 -5.14 -7.85 20.68
CA LYS A 42 -6.03 -6.79 21.18
C LYS A 42 -5.83 -6.62 22.66
N THR A 43 -5.53 -5.39 23.07
CA THR A 43 -5.43 -4.97 24.47
C THR A 43 -6.31 -3.75 24.69
N ASP A 44 -6.45 -3.32 25.94
CA ASP A 44 -7.23 -2.11 26.28
C ASP A 44 -6.71 -0.84 25.60
N THR A 45 -5.38 -0.82 25.35
CA THR A 45 -4.66 0.30 24.76
C THR A 45 -4.56 0.21 23.24
N GLY A 46 -4.95 -0.88 22.57
CA GLY A 46 -4.87 -0.96 21.11
C GLY A 46 -4.75 -2.37 20.53
N CYS A 47 -4.61 -2.44 19.20
CA CYS A 47 -4.35 -3.67 18.47
C CYS A 47 -2.90 -3.66 17.97
N TYR A 48 -2.11 -4.67 18.34
CA TYR A 48 -0.68 -4.75 18.06
C TYR A 48 -0.33 -6.00 17.27
N LEU A 49 0.70 -5.91 16.44
CA LEU A 49 1.26 -7.05 15.70
C LEU A 49 2.73 -6.76 15.43
N SER A 50 3.62 -7.58 15.99
CA SER A 50 5.06 -7.50 15.74
C SER A 50 5.43 -8.09 14.37
N PRO A 51 6.58 -7.71 13.79
CA PRO A 51 7.06 -8.27 12.53
C PRO A 51 7.21 -9.78 12.59
N THR A 52 7.77 -10.30 13.68
CA THR A 52 7.94 -11.75 13.89
C THR A 52 6.60 -12.49 13.79
N ASN A 53 5.55 -11.98 14.44
CA ASN A 53 4.23 -12.61 14.40
C ASN A 53 3.56 -12.48 13.03
N ALA A 54 3.73 -11.34 12.35
CA ALA A 54 3.22 -11.14 10.99
C ALA A 54 3.87 -12.10 9.99
N ILE A 55 5.20 -12.23 10.05
CA ILE A 55 5.98 -13.12 9.18
C ILE A 55 5.69 -14.59 9.48
N ASN A 56 5.58 -14.98 10.75
CA ASN A 56 5.20 -16.35 11.10
C ASN A 56 3.82 -16.73 10.57
N HIS A 57 2.86 -15.79 10.57
CA HIS A 57 1.56 -16.01 9.97
C HIS A 57 1.65 -16.21 8.45
N ILE A 58 2.45 -15.39 7.76
CA ILE A 58 2.68 -15.53 6.31
C ILE A 58 3.40 -16.85 5.99
N ALA A 59 4.45 -17.19 6.74
CA ALA A 59 5.21 -18.42 6.56
C ALA A 59 4.32 -19.67 6.71
N LYS A 60 3.40 -19.68 7.69
CA LYS A 60 2.40 -20.76 7.85
C LYS A 60 1.46 -20.89 6.65
N LYS A 61 1.21 -19.81 5.90
CA LYS A 61 0.39 -19.83 4.68
C LYS A 61 1.18 -20.28 3.44
N LEU A 62 2.50 -20.16 3.48
CA LEU A 62 3.40 -20.70 2.46
C LEU A 62 3.73 -22.18 2.68
N ALA A 63 3.67 -22.66 3.92
CA ALA A 63 3.93 -24.07 4.23
C ALA A 63 3.01 -25.00 3.44
N GLY A 64 3.60 -25.99 2.77
CA GLY A 64 2.89 -26.92 1.89
C GLY A 64 2.44 -26.37 0.53
N ALA A 65 2.77 -25.10 0.21
CA ALA A 65 2.62 -24.61 -1.15
C ALA A 65 3.69 -25.20 -2.08
N GLY A 66 3.31 -25.51 -3.31
CA GLY A 66 4.25 -25.95 -4.35
C GLY A 66 5.24 -24.86 -4.77
N GLU A 67 5.89 -25.02 -5.92
CA GLU A 67 6.75 -23.98 -6.44
C GLU A 67 5.96 -22.71 -6.77
N THR A 68 6.43 -21.58 -6.23
CA THR A 68 5.80 -20.28 -6.43
C THR A 68 6.83 -19.17 -6.41
N ASP A 69 6.52 -18.06 -7.08
CA ASP A 69 7.26 -16.81 -6.96
C ASP A 69 6.55 -15.93 -5.94
N ILE A 70 7.32 -15.30 -5.05
CA ILE A 70 6.77 -14.46 -3.98
C ILE A 70 7.41 -13.08 -3.93
N VAL A 71 6.59 -12.12 -3.52
CA VAL A 71 7.00 -10.78 -3.09
C VAL A 71 6.31 -10.52 -1.76
N VAL A 72 7.08 -10.19 -0.73
CA VAL A 72 6.54 -9.72 0.55
C VAL A 72 6.92 -8.26 0.73
N MET A 73 5.94 -7.43 1.05
CA MET A 73 6.11 -6.01 1.36
C MET A 73 5.74 -5.79 2.81
N MET A 74 6.61 -5.12 3.58
CA MET A 74 6.43 -4.92 5.00
C MET A 74 6.77 -3.49 5.43
N VAL A 75 5.90 -2.96 6.29
CA VAL A 75 6.05 -1.67 6.98
C VAL A 75 5.96 -1.92 8.47
N CYS A 76 6.94 -1.41 9.21
CA CYS A 76 7.06 -1.55 10.66
C CYS A 76 7.11 -0.17 11.31
N ALA A 77 6.53 -0.03 12.50
CA ALA A 77 6.59 1.19 13.29
C ALA A 77 6.62 0.86 14.79
N LYS A 78 7.28 1.73 15.56
CA LYS A 78 7.37 1.62 17.03
C LYS A 78 6.27 2.41 17.73
N SER A 79 5.66 3.36 17.02
CA SER A 79 4.53 4.15 17.51
C SER A 79 3.33 4.12 16.56
N GLN A 80 2.14 4.37 17.11
CA GLN A 80 0.91 4.40 16.33
C GLN A 80 0.85 5.59 15.36
N VAL A 81 1.44 6.73 15.72
CA VAL A 81 1.51 7.93 14.87
C VAL A 81 2.39 7.66 13.65
N GLU A 82 3.57 7.10 13.87
CA GLU A 82 4.47 6.66 12.80
C GLU A 82 3.79 5.63 11.90
N PHE A 83 3.11 4.63 12.49
CA PHE A 83 2.38 3.62 11.74
C PHE A 83 1.30 4.23 10.84
N MET A 84 0.52 5.17 11.35
CA MET A 84 -0.51 5.88 10.58
C MET A 84 0.08 6.68 9.41
N SER A 85 1.20 7.37 9.65
CA SER A 85 1.92 8.13 8.63
C SER A 85 2.43 7.20 7.51
N LEU A 86 3.11 6.11 7.88
CA LEU A 86 3.62 5.14 6.93
C LEU A 86 2.49 4.47 6.13
N LEU A 87 1.38 4.09 6.77
CA LEU A 87 0.20 3.54 6.09
C LEU A 87 -0.42 4.54 5.10
N GLN A 88 -0.45 5.84 5.45
CA GLN A 88 -0.94 6.87 4.56
C GLN A 88 -0.08 7.02 3.31
N VAL A 89 1.25 7.07 3.46
CA VAL A 89 2.18 7.16 2.32
C VAL A 89 2.12 5.88 1.49
N PHE A 90 2.18 4.70 2.14
CA PHE A 90 2.11 3.41 1.47
C PHE A 90 0.82 3.23 0.65
N SER A 91 -0.35 3.57 1.22
CA SER A 91 -1.63 3.48 0.52
C SER A 91 -1.77 4.50 -0.62
N SER A 92 -0.99 5.58 -0.60
CA SER A 92 -0.97 6.58 -1.67
C SER A 92 -0.10 6.18 -2.86
N VAL A 93 0.94 5.37 -2.61
CA VAL A 93 1.80 4.79 -3.64
C VAL A 93 1.14 3.55 -4.24
N PHE A 94 0.60 2.66 -3.41
CA PHE A 94 0.02 1.40 -3.85
C PHE A 94 -1.44 1.26 -3.37
N PRO A 95 -2.41 1.85 -4.08
CA PRO A 95 -3.79 1.93 -3.62
C PRO A 95 -4.52 0.59 -3.83
N LEU A 96 -4.41 -0.32 -2.86
CA LEU A 96 -5.25 -1.51 -2.80
C LEU A 96 -6.42 -1.35 -1.83
N PRO A 97 -7.58 -1.98 -2.09
CA PRO A 97 -8.74 -1.92 -1.19
C PRO A 97 -8.39 -2.34 0.24
N VAL A 98 -7.53 -3.37 0.40
CA VAL A 98 -7.13 -3.88 1.72
C VAL A 98 -6.33 -2.85 2.51
N PHE A 99 -5.43 -2.09 1.87
CA PHE A 99 -4.64 -1.05 2.56
C PHE A 99 -5.49 0.16 2.94
N SER A 100 -6.43 0.54 2.07
CA SER A 100 -7.42 1.57 2.37
C SER A 100 -8.29 1.18 3.57
N GLN A 101 -8.65 -0.09 3.68
CA GLN A 101 -9.36 -0.65 4.83
C GLN A 101 -8.51 -0.60 6.10
N VAL A 102 -7.26 -1.07 6.07
CA VAL A 102 -6.34 -1.02 7.22
C VAL A 102 -6.14 0.42 7.69
N LYS A 103 -5.93 1.38 6.78
CA LYS A 103 -5.84 2.80 7.10
C LYS A 103 -7.08 3.32 7.81
N ARG A 104 -8.27 2.97 7.33
CA ARG A 104 -9.55 3.36 7.98
C ARG A 104 -9.66 2.76 9.39
N MET A 105 -9.32 1.47 9.56
CA MET A 105 -9.37 0.80 10.86
C MET A 105 -8.38 1.39 11.85
N ALA A 106 -7.16 1.69 11.40
CA ALA A 106 -6.13 2.32 12.22
C ALA A 106 -6.53 3.75 12.65
N LYS A 107 -7.17 4.52 11.76
CA LYS A 107 -7.74 5.84 12.10
C LYS A 107 -8.86 5.73 13.14
N THR A 108 -9.77 4.77 12.97
CA THR A 108 -10.85 4.53 13.94
C THR A 108 -10.29 4.11 15.31
N ALA A 109 -9.26 3.25 15.34
CA ALA A 109 -8.62 2.83 16.58
C ALA A 109 -7.94 4.00 17.31
N ALA A 110 -7.27 4.90 16.58
CA ALA A 110 -6.69 6.12 17.14
C ALA A 110 -7.77 7.05 17.72
N ASN A 111 -8.86 7.28 16.98
CA ASN A 111 -9.97 8.09 17.46
C ASN A 111 -10.61 7.47 18.71
N LEU A 112 -10.75 6.15 18.77
CA LEU A 112 -11.30 5.46 19.94
C LEU A 112 -10.46 5.71 21.21
N GLN A 113 -9.13 5.68 21.10
CA GLN A 113 -8.25 5.99 22.25
C GLN A 113 -8.44 7.43 22.72
N VAL A 114 -8.52 8.40 21.79
CA VAL A 114 -8.78 9.81 22.13
C VAL A 114 -10.16 9.98 22.77
N THR A 115 -11.20 9.35 22.20
CA THR A 115 -12.55 9.40 22.76
C THR A 115 -12.63 8.74 24.13
N LYS A 116 -11.93 7.62 24.39
CA LYS A 116 -11.84 7.03 25.74
C LYS A 116 -11.23 7.99 26.76
N MET A 117 -10.27 8.85 26.36
CA MET A 117 -9.69 9.88 27.22
C MET A 117 -10.61 11.10 27.42
N GLN A 118 -11.52 11.36 26.49
CA GLN A 118 -12.48 12.47 26.56
C GLN A 118 -13.83 12.10 27.18
N LEU A 119 -14.12 10.80 27.35
CA LEU A 119 -15.29 10.35 28.06
C LEU A 119 -15.09 10.59 29.56
N PRO A 120 -15.89 11.46 30.22
CA PRO A 120 -15.88 11.58 31.67
C PRO A 120 -16.14 10.21 32.28
N GLY A 121 -15.42 9.87 33.34
CA GLY A 121 -15.60 8.62 34.07
C GLY A 121 -17.08 8.37 34.35
N LYS A 122 -17.54 7.15 34.00
CA LYS A 122 -18.89 6.60 34.19
C LYS A 122 -19.80 7.46 35.09
N GLN A 123 -20.62 8.33 34.49
CA GLN A 123 -21.68 9.00 35.24
C GLN A 123 -22.73 7.96 35.63
N PHE A 124 -22.78 7.63 36.91
CA PHE A 124 -23.87 6.90 37.53
C PHE A 124 -25.17 7.70 37.36
N GLY A 125 -26.21 7.06 36.82
CA GLY A 125 -27.61 7.45 36.97
C GLY A 125 -28.07 8.73 36.26
N GLY A 126 -28.83 8.59 35.18
CA GLY A 126 -29.59 9.68 34.56
C GLY A 126 -30.00 9.36 33.13
N LEU A 127 -31.22 9.77 32.73
CA LEU A 127 -31.71 9.60 31.37
C LEU A 127 -30.71 10.20 30.35
N PRO A 128 -30.44 9.51 29.23
CA PRO A 128 -29.50 9.98 28.23
C PRO A 128 -29.94 11.34 27.67
N LYS A 129 -28.97 12.22 27.38
CA LYS A 129 -29.24 13.55 26.81
C LYS A 129 -30.09 13.41 25.53
N PRO A 130 -31.09 14.29 25.30
CA PRO A 130 -32.00 14.18 24.17
C PRO A 130 -31.26 14.01 22.84
N GLN A 131 -31.48 12.87 22.18
CA GLN A 131 -30.96 12.58 20.85
C GLN A 131 -32.07 12.78 19.83
N ALA A 132 -31.77 13.47 18.72
CA ALA A 132 -32.73 13.69 17.66
C ALA A 132 -33.16 12.35 17.02
N LEU A 133 -34.46 12.03 17.12
CA LEU A 133 -35.06 10.83 16.56
C LEU A 133 -35.31 11.03 15.06
N SER A 134 -34.31 10.71 14.23
CA SER A 134 -34.47 10.68 12.77
C SER A 134 -34.83 9.27 12.33
N THR A 135 -36.13 9.01 12.11
CA THR A 135 -36.61 7.75 11.54
C THR A 135 -36.44 7.74 10.01
N SER A 136 -36.41 6.56 9.39
CA SER A 136 -36.38 6.41 7.93
C SER A 136 -37.53 7.18 7.25
N THR A 137 -38.71 7.21 7.88
CA THR A 137 -39.88 7.98 7.45
C THR A 137 -39.62 9.49 7.45
N SER A 138 -39.01 10.03 8.52
CA SER A 138 -38.66 11.45 8.60
C SER A 138 -37.66 11.87 7.50
N ARG A 139 -36.70 11.00 7.15
CA ARG A 139 -35.75 11.26 6.06
C ARG A 139 -36.42 11.21 4.70
N ALA A 140 -37.35 10.28 4.48
CA ALA A 140 -38.11 10.17 3.24
C ALA A 140 -38.96 11.43 2.99
N THR A 141 -39.64 11.96 4.01
CA THR A 141 -40.46 13.17 3.89
C THR A 141 -39.62 14.41 3.58
N ILE A 142 -38.47 14.59 4.24
CA ILE A 142 -37.56 15.72 3.98
C ILE A 142 -37.00 15.64 2.56
N ASN A 143 -36.62 14.45 2.10
CA ASN A 143 -36.13 14.27 0.72
C ASN A 143 -37.23 14.52 -0.32
N ALA A 144 -38.47 14.08 -0.07
CA ALA A 144 -39.60 14.34 -0.95
C ALA A 144 -39.85 15.85 -1.10
N GLN A 145 -39.81 16.61 -0.01
CA GLN A 145 -39.96 18.07 -0.03
C GLN A 145 -38.82 18.78 -0.77
N LEU A 146 -37.58 18.27 -0.67
CA LEU A 146 -36.44 18.81 -1.43
C LEU A 146 -36.57 18.52 -2.93
N ILE A 147 -37.06 17.34 -3.31
CA ILE A 147 -37.32 16.97 -4.71
C ILE A 147 -38.45 17.83 -5.30
N GLU A 148 -39.52 18.06 -4.55
CA GLU A 148 -40.63 18.92 -4.99
C GLU A 148 -40.20 20.38 -5.18
N LYS A 149 -39.36 20.91 -4.27
CA LYS A 149 -38.74 22.22 -4.43
C LYS A 149 -37.83 22.29 -5.66
N ALA A 150 -37.00 21.26 -5.89
CA ALA A 150 -36.13 21.19 -7.07
C ALA A 150 -36.92 21.11 -8.39
N LYS A 151 -38.05 20.39 -8.39
CA LYS A 151 -38.94 20.28 -9.56
C LYS A 151 -39.59 21.63 -9.91
N ASN A 152 -40.01 22.40 -8.90
CA ASN A 152 -40.58 23.74 -9.10
C ASN A 152 -39.54 24.78 -9.56
N SER A 153 -38.25 24.57 -9.29
CA SER A 153 -37.15 25.40 -9.79
C SER A 153 -36.63 25.00 -11.18
N ALA A 154 -37.01 23.82 -11.70
CA ALA A 154 -36.55 23.30 -12.99
C ALA A 154 -37.46 23.62 -14.18
N GLY A 155 -38.60 24.30 -13.93
CA GLY A 155 -39.56 24.67 -14.98
C GLY A 155 -39.13 25.91 -15.78
N SER A 156 -37.96 25.89 -16.45
CA SER A 156 -37.58 26.87 -17.49
C SER A 156 -36.28 26.46 -18.19
N ALA A 157 -36.32 25.46 -19.07
CA ALA A 157 -35.26 25.23 -20.06
C ALA A 157 -35.68 24.23 -21.17
N SER A 158 -36.86 24.40 -21.76
CA SER A 158 -37.25 23.60 -22.93
C SER A 158 -36.84 24.33 -24.21
N GLY A 159 -35.56 24.19 -24.58
CA GLY A 159 -35.02 24.75 -25.83
C GLY A 159 -33.77 24.01 -26.29
N ILE A 160 -33.56 23.95 -27.60
CA ILE A 160 -32.37 23.34 -28.23
C ILE A 160 -31.07 23.92 -27.66
N ASP A 161 -31.07 25.19 -27.23
CA ASP A 161 -29.93 25.84 -26.58
C ASP A 161 -29.63 25.30 -25.17
N ALA A 162 -30.66 24.88 -24.42
CA ALA A 162 -30.47 24.21 -23.14
C ALA A 162 -29.88 22.80 -23.32
N MET A 163 -30.32 22.08 -24.38
CA MET A 163 -29.73 20.79 -24.75
C MET A 163 -28.27 20.94 -25.22
N LYS A 164 -27.97 21.98 -26.02
CA LYS A 164 -26.60 22.32 -26.44
C LYS A 164 -25.72 22.68 -25.25
N SER A 165 -26.25 23.45 -24.30
CA SER A 165 -25.56 23.80 -23.05
C SER A 165 -25.29 22.55 -22.19
N ALA A 166 -26.28 21.66 -22.04
CA ALA A 166 -26.11 20.39 -21.33
C ALA A 166 -25.05 19.48 -21.99
N MET A 167 -25.03 19.41 -23.32
CA MET A 167 -24.01 18.66 -24.07
C MET A 167 -22.60 19.26 -23.90
N SER A 168 -22.50 20.59 -23.86
CA SER A 168 -21.23 21.29 -23.59
C SER A 168 -20.75 21.10 -22.14
N GLY A 169 -21.69 21.10 -21.19
CA GLY A 169 -21.43 20.77 -19.78
C GLY A 169 -20.92 19.34 -19.63
N PHE A 170 -21.58 18.38 -20.28
CA PHE A 170 -21.13 16.99 -20.29
C PHE A 170 -19.74 16.82 -20.93
N LYS A 171 -19.47 17.51 -22.04
CA LYS A 171 -18.13 17.51 -22.67
C LYS A 171 -17.07 18.08 -21.74
N SER A 172 -17.36 19.19 -21.07
CA SER A 172 -16.47 19.82 -20.08
C SER A 172 -16.22 18.90 -18.87
N GLU A 173 -17.27 18.26 -18.33
CA GLU A 173 -17.16 17.28 -17.25
C GLU A 173 -16.32 16.07 -17.67
N ARG A 174 -16.49 15.57 -18.89
CA ARG A 174 -15.67 14.49 -19.44
C ARG A 174 -14.21 14.92 -19.57
N GLU A 175 -13.94 16.11 -20.10
CA GLU A 175 -12.57 16.65 -20.23
C GLU A 175 -11.92 16.87 -18.86
N ASN A 176 -12.67 17.37 -17.88
CA ASN A 176 -12.20 17.53 -16.50
C ASN A 176 -11.95 16.17 -15.84
N ALA A 177 -12.83 15.19 -16.04
CA ALA A 177 -12.62 13.83 -15.56
C ALA A 177 -11.36 13.19 -16.17
N LEU A 178 -11.12 13.38 -17.47
CA LEU A 178 -9.90 12.89 -18.14
C LEU A 178 -8.64 13.61 -17.62
N LYS A 179 -8.70 14.93 -17.42
CA LYS A 179 -7.61 15.69 -16.79
C LYS A 179 -7.35 15.23 -15.36
N ASP A 180 -8.40 15.00 -14.57
CA ASP A 180 -8.29 14.50 -13.21
C ASP A 180 -7.68 13.10 -13.15
N ILE A 181 -8.03 12.22 -14.10
CA ILE A 181 -7.39 10.90 -14.24
C ILE A 181 -5.90 11.07 -14.57
N GLY A 182 -5.55 11.96 -15.51
CA GLY A 182 -4.16 12.25 -15.88
C GLY A 182 -3.34 12.87 -14.73
N ASN A 183 -3.93 13.79 -13.97
CA ASN A 183 -3.31 14.41 -12.81
C ASN A 183 -3.09 13.39 -11.68
N LYS A 184 -4.08 12.52 -11.41
CA LYS A 184 -3.96 11.44 -10.42
C LYS A 184 -2.89 10.42 -10.81
N LEU A 185 -2.76 10.11 -12.10
CA LEU A 185 -1.72 9.21 -12.60
C LEU A 185 -0.33 9.82 -12.41
N THR A 186 -0.15 11.09 -12.79
CA THR A 186 1.12 11.82 -12.59
C THR A 186 1.50 11.92 -11.11
N ASP A 187 0.53 12.24 -10.25
CA ASP A 187 0.72 12.32 -8.80
C ASP A 187 1.09 10.96 -8.18
N LEU A 188 0.49 9.86 -8.66
CA LEU A 188 0.81 8.51 -8.22
C LEU A 188 2.20 8.05 -8.66
N LEU A 189 2.62 8.38 -9.89
CA LEU A 189 3.97 8.09 -10.40
C LEU A 189 5.06 8.91 -9.70
N GLY A 190 4.73 10.11 -9.20
CA GLY A 190 5.65 10.97 -8.45
C GLY A 190 5.91 10.51 -7.01
N LYS A 191 5.06 9.65 -6.44
CA LYS A 191 5.15 9.21 -5.04
C LYS A 191 6.02 7.98 -4.88
N PHE A 192 6.70 7.92 -3.73
CA PHE A 192 7.51 6.78 -3.33
C PHE A 192 7.43 6.53 -1.84
N VAL A 193 7.74 5.31 -1.43
CA VAL A 193 7.79 4.91 -0.02
C VAL A 193 8.93 3.93 0.19
N VAL A 194 9.65 4.06 1.31
CA VAL A 194 10.66 3.07 1.69
C VAL A 194 9.99 1.98 2.52
N ILE A 195 10.13 0.75 2.08
CA ILE A 195 9.57 -0.44 2.73
C ILE A 195 10.63 -1.52 2.90
N TRP A 196 10.34 -2.50 3.75
CA TRP A 196 11.06 -3.76 3.73
C TRP A 196 10.45 -4.67 2.68
N SER A 197 11.28 -5.27 1.83
CA SER A 197 10.84 -6.23 0.83
C SER A 197 11.63 -7.53 0.90
N PHE A 198 10.95 -8.61 0.54
CA PHE A 198 11.54 -9.93 0.36
C PHE A 198 11.01 -10.50 -0.95
N THR A 199 11.90 -10.97 -1.82
CA THR A 199 11.54 -11.54 -3.13
C THR A 199 12.26 -12.87 -3.30
N GLY A 200 11.54 -13.91 -3.70
CA GLY A 200 12.15 -15.22 -3.91
C GLY A 200 11.24 -16.15 -4.71
N LYS A 201 11.86 -17.13 -5.37
CA LYS A 201 11.16 -18.20 -6.09
C LYS A 201 11.64 -19.54 -5.56
N GLY A 202 10.72 -20.48 -5.37
CA GLY A 202 11.03 -21.81 -4.87
C GLY A 202 9.81 -22.50 -4.27
N THR A 203 10.03 -23.61 -3.58
CA THR A 203 8.98 -24.31 -2.83
C THR A 203 8.51 -23.48 -1.64
N GLY A 204 7.23 -23.62 -1.28
CA GLY A 204 6.63 -22.88 -0.17
C GLY A 204 7.37 -23.06 1.16
N ASP A 205 7.82 -24.28 1.45
CA ASP A 205 8.57 -24.58 2.69
C ASP A 205 9.95 -23.91 2.73
N TYR A 206 10.69 -23.95 1.61
CA TYR A 206 11.97 -23.24 1.50
C TYR A 206 11.79 -21.73 1.67
N LEU A 207 10.78 -21.16 1.01
CA LEU A 207 10.48 -19.74 1.11
C LEU A 207 10.02 -19.36 2.53
N ALA A 208 9.23 -20.20 3.20
CA ALA A 208 8.77 -20.00 4.57
C ALA A 208 9.94 -19.99 5.57
N GLU A 209 10.92 -20.88 5.41
CA GLU A 209 12.13 -20.90 6.24
C GLU A 209 12.96 -19.64 6.01
N ARG A 210 13.17 -19.24 4.75
CA ARG A 210 13.97 -18.07 4.40
C ARG A 210 13.33 -16.77 4.84
N LEU A 211 12.01 -16.66 4.78
CA LEU A 211 11.27 -15.47 5.21
C LEU A 211 11.44 -15.20 6.71
N GLN A 212 11.60 -16.24 7.51
CA GLN A 212 11.79 -16.15 8.97
C GLN A 212 13.22 -15.81 9.38
N LYS A 213 14.20 -15.89 8.46
CA LYS A 213 15.58 -15.49 8.73
C LYS A 213 15.72 -13.97 8.63
N ASP A 214 16.42 -13.37 9.59
CA ASP A 214 16.77 -11.95 9.62
C ASP A 214 15.57 -10.99 9.46
N ILE A 215 14.47 -11.26 10.18
CA ILE A 215 13.25 -10.42 10.15
C ILE A 215 13.61 -8.98 10.57
N PRO A 216 13.32 -7.97 9.72
CA PRO A 216 13.65 -6.58 10.03
C PRO A 216 12.83 -5.99 11.19
N GLU A 217 13.47 -5.09 11.95
CA GLU A 217 12.85 -4.30 13.04
C GLU A 217 12.06 -5.16 14.05
N PRO A 218 12.61 -6.25 14.61
CA PRO A 218 11.86 -7.19 15.44
C PRO A 218 11.27 -6.58 16.72
N ASP A 219 11.76 -5.40 17.13
CA ASP A 219 11.29 -4.61 18.26
C ASP A 219 10.09 -3.71 17.93
N ALA A 220 9.69 -3.62 16.67
CA ALA A 220 8.48 -2.91 16.28
C ALA A 220 7.20 -3.62 16.77
N ILE A 221 6.19 -2.83 17.13
CA ILE A 221 4.93 -3.31 17.71
C ILE A 221 3.72 -3.13 16.78
N PHE A 222 3.91 -2.35 15.70
CA PHE A 222 2.93 -2.17 14.63
C PHE A 222 3.52 -2.61 13.29
N THR A 223 2.92 -3.64 12.69
CA THR A 223 3.36 -4.17 11.41
C THR A 223 2.19 -4.36 10.45
N LEU A 224 2.39 -3.93 9.20
CA LEU A 224 1.65 -4.39 8.04
C LEU A 224 2.63 -5.16 7.16
N ALA A 225 2.40 -6.45 6.95
CA ALA A 225 3.11 -7.27 5.98
C ALA A 225 2.11 -7.83 4.98
N THR A 226 2.44 -7.88 3.69
CA THR A 226 1.58 -8.47 2.66
C THR A 226 2.40 -9.35 1.75
N LEU A 227 2.00 -10.61 1.67
CA LEU A 227 2.53 -11.58 0.72
C LEU A 227 1.72 -11.52 -0.58
N PHE A 228 2.45 -11.51 -1.68
CA PHE A 228 1.97 -11.74 -3.03
C PHE A 228 2.63 -13.03 -3.52
N ALA A 229 1.85 -14.02 -3.93
CA ALA A 229 2.33 -15.29 -4.45
C ALA A 229 1.69 -15.58 -5.81
N GLY A 230 2.49 -16.04 -6.78
CA GLY A 230 2.02 -16.31 -8.13
C GLY A 230 3.12 -16.82 -9.05
N SER A 231 2.78 -17.06 -10.32
CA SER A 231 3.75 -17.46 -11.35
C SER A 231 4.45 -16.25 -11.97
N GLU A 232 3.77 -15.09 -12.05
CA GLU A 232 4.26 -13.88 -12.70
C GLU A 232 4.17 -12.67 -11.77
N LEU A 233 5.23 -12.42 -10.99
CA LEU A 233 5.33 -11.24 -10.12
C LEU A 233 6.32 -10.20 -10.63
N ALA A 234 6.75 -10.29 -11.89
CA ALA A 234 7.68 -9.34 -12.50
C ALA A 234 7.21 -7.87 -12.38
N PRO A 235 5.92 -7.53 -12.58
CA PRO A 235 5.44 -6.16 -12.39
C PRO A 235 5.63 -5.65 -10.96
N LEU A 236 5.39 -6.48 -9.94
CA LEU A 236 5.61 -6.10 -8.53
C LEU A 236 7.08 -5.95 -8.19
N LYS A 237 7.94 -6.84 -8.72
CA LYS A 237 9.39 -6.77 -8.53
C LYS A 237 9.97 -5.50 -9.16
N GLY A 238 9.45 -5.10 -10.33
CA GLY A 238 9.84 -3.87 -11.03
C GLY A 238 9.51 -2.58 -10.26
N MET A 239 8.58 -2.62 -9.30
CA MET A 239 8.26 -1.49 -8.43
C MET A 239 9.26 -1.31 -7.27
N LEU A 240 10.10 -2.32 -6.99
CA LEU A 240 10.99 -2.36 -5.84
C LEU A 240 12.42 -2.00 -6.25
N HIS A 241 12.84 -0.78 -5.95
CA HIS A 241 14.18 -0.29 -6.26
C HIS A 241 15.09 -0.30 -5.03
N ASP A 242 16.39 -0.41 -5.25
CA ASP A 242 17.38 -0.22 -4.18
C ASP A 242 17.42 1.27 -3.78
N PRO A 243 17.24 1.62 -2.49
CA PRO A 243 17.27 3.01 -2.04
C PRO A 243 18.64 3.69 -2.25
N THR A 244 19.72 2.92 -2.46
CA THR A 244 21.08 3.43 -2.61
C THR A 244 21.53 3.60 -4.07
N LYS A 245 20.80 3.06 -5.04
CA LYS A 245 21.10 3.22 -6.47
C LYS A 245 20.25 4.34 -7.09
N PRO A 246 20.84 5.36 -7.71
CA PRO A 246 20.08 6.37 -8.44
C PRO A 246 19.37 5.73 -9.64
N ILE A 247 18.12 6.13 -9.85
CA ILE A 247 17.16 5.54 -10.81
C ILE A 247 17.57 5.75 -12.29
N ASN A 248 18.62 6.54 -12.55
CA ASN A 248 19.11 6.89 -13.88
C ASN A 248 20.51 6.34 -14.20
N SER A 249 20.87 5.16 -13.73
CA SER A 249 21.98 4.43 -14.37
C SER A 249 21.41 3.57 -15.48
N THR A 250 21.30 4.14 -16.68
CA THR A 250 21.39 3.35 -17.92
C THR A 250 22.61 2.47 -17.78
N GLU A 251 22.38 1.16 -17.70
CA GLU A 251 23.38 0.11 -17.74
C GLU A 251 24.03 0.19 -19.13
N SER A 252 25.03 1.07 -19.27
CA SER A 252 25.97 0.98 -20.38
C SER A 252 26.88 -0.20 -20.04
N ASP A 253 26.63 -1.31 -20.72
CA ASP A 253 27.54 -2.45 -20.86
C ASP A 253 28.97 -1.95 -21.07
N ASN A 254 29.75 -1.89 -20.00
CA ASN A 254 31.21 -1.76 -20.08
C ASN A 254 31.81 -3.17 -20.05
N TYR A 255 31.53 -3.93 -21.12
CA TYR A 255 32.28 -5.13 -21.48
C TYR A 255 33.28 -4.80 -22.58
N ALA A 256 34.14 -3.81 -22.37
CA ALA A 256 35.29 -3.55 -23.25
C ALA A 256 36.32 -2.61 -22.59
N ARG A 257 37.25 -3.16 -21.80
CA ARG A 257 38.63 -2.65 -21.67
C ARG A 257 39.54 -3.55 -20.84
N THR A 258 39.68 -4.80 -21.25
CA THR A 258 40.91 -5.57 -21.00
C THR A 258 41.56 -5.84 -22.34
N GLY A 259 42.50 -4.98 -22.76
CA GLY A 259 43.29 -5.23 -23.96
C GLY A 259 43.62 -3.96 -24.74
N TRP A 260 44.57 -3.17 -24.22
CA TRP A 260 45.59 -2.45 -25.00
C TRP A 260 46.32 -1.48 -24.07
N TRP A 261 47.58 -1.76 -23.78
CA TRP A 261 48.69 -0.80 -23.84
C TRP A 261 49.97 -1.63 -24.00
N SER A 262 50.48 -1.65 -25.23
CA SER A 262 51.78 -2.22 -25.59
C SER A 262 52.76 -1.06 -25.78
N HIS A 263 53.93 -1.19 -25.16
CA HIS A 263 55.22 -0.52 -25.46
C HIS A 263 55.27 1.01 -25.41
N SER A 264 56.12 1.56 -24.52
CA SER A 264 57.55 1.72 -24.79
C SER A 264 58.26 2.64 -23.77
N ALA A 265 59.56 2.38 -23.61
CA ALA A 265 60.64 3.27 -23.14
C ALA A 265 61.07 3.26 -21.65
N LYS A 266 62.06 2.38 -21.38
CA LYS A 266 63.43 2.66 -20.86
C LYS A 266 63.58 3.68 -19.71
N LYS A 267 64.26 3.31 -18.62
CA LYS A 267 65.73 3.42 -18.38
C LYS A 267 66.12 3.18 -16.90
N HIS A 268 67.27 2.51 -16.70
CA HIS A 268 68.13 2.44 -15.49
C HIS A 268 67.50 1.80 -14.22
N GLN A 269 68.19 0.99 -13.40
CA GLN A 269 69.57 1.09 -12.94
C GLN A 269 69.97 -0.22 -12.21
N SER A 270 71.23 -0.62 -12.44
CA SER A 270 72.12 -1.57 -11.73
C SER A 270 71.77 -3.05 -11.58
#